data_AF-A0A7J3BQ34-F1
#
_entry.id   AF-A0A7J3BQ34-F1
#
_cell.length_a   1.000
_cell.length_b   1.000
_cell.length_c   1.000
_cell.angle_alpha   90.00
_cell.angle_beta   90.00
_cell.angle_gamma   90.00
#
_symmetry.space_group_name_H-M   'P 1'
#
loop_
_entity.id
_entity.type
_entity.pdbx_description
1 polymer ?
#
loop_
_entity_poly.entity_id
_entity_poly.type
_entity_poly.pdbx_seq_one_letter_code
_entity_poly.pdbx_strand_id
1 'polypeptide(L)'
;MKFDKVLIKKIFYLVYVLIFLVFIGGAIITPFVAFSDEKTARSLYDAYAQTCHQKLSRSFCVFEENSAFSFGDCTPQTGVFVNNDNRIIKSVMDGKVGYKIAVCSRDVGIYGAMVLAALFYPLFRKWDSGDVPPGIYLIILLIPLAIDGTAQLLGSFGIFGFYYESTNLIRLLTGVLAGAAITFYIIPLGMNIIDQMKL
;
A
#
# COMPACT_ATOMS: atom_id res chain seq x y z
N MET A 1 -0.71 -36.04 18.08
CA MET A 1 -0.80 -34.62 18.46
C MET A 1 -1.90 -34.01 17.61
N LYS A 2 -3.14 -33.87 18.11
CA LYS A 2 -4.22 -33.22 17.36
C LYS A 2 -3.85 -31.73 17.25
N PHE A 3 -3.54 -31.26 16.04
CA PHE A 3 -3.35 -29.82 15.85
C PHE A 3 -4.66 -29.10 16.16
N ASP A 4 -4.60 -28.11 17.06
CA ASP A 4 -5.76 -27.28 17.38
C ASP A 4 -5.99 -26.30 16.23
N LYS A 5 -7.05 -26.52 15.45
CA LYS A 5 -7.45 -25.63 14.34
C LYS A 5 -7.66 -24.20 14.83
N VAL A 6 -8.09 -23.99 16.07
CA VAL A 6 -8.26 -22.66 16.66
C VAL A 6 -6.91 -21.97 16.80
N LEU A 7 -5.86 -22.68 17.23
CA LEU A 7 -4.51 -22.14 17.31
C LEU A 7 -3.98 -21.75 15.93
N ILE A 8 -4.19 -22.59 14.91
CA ILE A 8 -3.74 -22.31 13.54
C ILE A 8 -4.44 -21.07 12.98
N LYS A 9 -5.76 -20.93 13.17
CA LYS A 9 -6.52 -19.72 12.77
C LYS A 9 -5.97 -18.45 13.43
N LYS A 10 -5.66 -18.50 14.72
CA LYS A 10 -5.05 -17.38 15.45
C LYS A 10 -3.68 -17.01 14.88
N ILE A 11 -2.82 -18.02 14.65
CA ILE A 11 -1.49 -17.80 14.07
C ILE A 11 -1.63 -17.16 12.68
N PHE A 12 -2.49 -17.70 11.82
CA PHE A 12 -2.72 -17.15 10.48
C PHE A 12 -3.15 -15.67 10.55
N TYR A 13 -4.12 -15.35 11.41
CA TYR A 13 -4.60 -13.98 11.57
C TYR A 13 -3.50 -13.03 12.08
N LEU A 14 -2.75 -13.44 13.11
CA LEU A 14 -1.68 -12.64 13.67
C LEU A 14 -0.53 -12.45 12.66
N VAL A 15 -0.16 -13.50 11.93
CA VAL A 15 0.86 -13.42 10.88
C VAL A 15 0.40 -12.47 9.77
N TYR A 16 -0.87 -12.52 9.35
CA TYR A 16 -1.44 -11.59 8.38
C TYR A 16 -1.32 -10.14 8.86
N VAL A 17 -1.72 -9.84 10.10
CA VAL A 17 -1.62 -8.48 10.64
C VAL A 17 -0.15 -8.05 10.72
N LEU A 18 0.72 -8.89 11.29
CA LEU A 18 2.13 -8.56 11.52
C LEU A 18 2.89 -8.38 10.21
N ILE A 19 2.70 -9.23 9.20
CA ILE A 19 3.44 -9.12 7.94
C ILE A 19 3.11 -7.79 7.24
N PHE A 20 1.84 -7.42 7.15
CA PHE A 20 1.45 -6.16 6.52
C PHE A 20 1.77 -4.94 7.38
N LEU A 21 1.69 -5.06 8.71
CA LEU A 21 2.11 -3.99 9.63
C LEU A 21 3.60 -3.70 9.51
N VAL A 22 4.45 -4.73 9.48
CA VAL A 22 5.90 -4.58 9.27
C VAL A 22 6.17 -4.02 7.88
N PHE A 23 5.48 -4.51 6.84
CA PHE A 23 5.65 -4.03 5.49
C PHE A 23 5.30 -2.54 5.34
N ILE A 24 4.13 -2.10 5.79
CA ILE A 24 3.75 -0.68 5.68
C ILE A 24 4.56 0.20 6.65
N GLY A 25 4.83 -0.29 7.86
CA GLY A 25 5.64 0.40 8.86
C GLY A 25 7.05 0.67 8.36
N GLY A 26 7.72 -0.34 7.78
CA GLY A 26 9.04 -0.16 7.16
C GLY A 26 9.02 0.86 6.02
N ALA A 27 7.97 0.86 5.20
CA ALA A 27 7.84 1.81 4.09
C ALA A 27 7.71 3.25 4.59
N ILE A 28 6.92 3.47 5.64
CA ILE A 28 6.72 4.79 6.28
C ILE A 28 7.97 5.24 7.04
N ILE A 29 8.69 4.33 7.69
CA ILE A 29 9.91 4.64 8.46
C ILE A 29 11.09 5.00 7.55
N THR A 30 11.15 4.43 6.33
CA THR A 30 12.26 4.63 5.39
C THR A 30 12.66 6.10 5.16
N PRO A 31 11.75 7.06 4.88
CA PRO A 31 12.13 8.47 4.73
C PRO A 31 12.71 9.09 6.03
N PHE A 32 12.29 8.64 7.21
CA PHE A 32 12.87 9.10 8.49
C PHE A 32 14.30 8.62 8.68
N VAL A 33 14.58 7.37 8.27
CA VAL A 33 15.95 6.85 8.24
C VAL A 33 16.80 7.68 7.28
N ALA A 34 16.25 8.09 6.14
CA ALA A 34 16.97 8.86 5.13
C ALA A 34 17.46 10.24 5.61
N PHE A 35 16.78 10.86 6.58
CA PHE A 35 17.25 12.12 7.19
C PHE A 35 18.52 11.94 8.05
N SER A 36 18.78 10.73 8.56
CA SER A 36 19.94 10.45 9.43
C SER A 36 21.04 9.62 8.75
N ASP A 37 20.65 8.64 7.92
CA ASP A 37 21.56 7.75 7.20
C ASP A 37 20.97 7.35 5.84
N GLU A 38 21.39 8.07 4.80
CA GLU A 38 21.01 7.81 3.42
C GLU A 38 21.46 6.42 2.91
N LYS A 39 22.56 5.87 3.44
CA LYS A 39 23.08 4.57 2.98
C LYS A 39 22.18 3.44 3.49
N THR A 40 21.77 3.50 4.75
CA THR A 40 20.80 2.54 5.30
C THR A 40 19.44 2.71 4.63
N ALA A 41 18.96 3.94 4.45
CA ALA A 41 17.71 4.19 3.75
C ALA A 41 17.72 3.67 2.30
N ARG A 42 18.85 3.79 1.59
CA ARG A 42 19.01 3.23 0.24
C ARG A 42 18.77 1.72 0.22
N SER A 43 19.30 1.00 1.21
CA SER A 43 19.11 -0.45 1.32
C SER A 43 17.63 -0.80 1.54
N LEU A 44 16.92 0.01 2.33
CA LEU A 44 15.47 -0.12 2.50
C LEU A 44 14.72 0.16 1.18
N TYR A 45 15.02 1.25 0.49
CA TYR A 45 14.42 1.54 -0.82
C TYR A 45 14.67 0.40 -1.82
N ASP A 46 15.89 -0.14 -1.90
CA ASP A 46 16.21 -1.24 -2.81
C ASP A 46 15.43 -2.52 -2.49
N ALA A 47 15.13 -2.79 -1.21
CA ALA A 47 14.26 -3.90 -0.81
C ALA A 47 12.82 -3.70 -1.30
N TYR A 48 12.24 -2.51 -1.14
CA TYR A 48 10.89 -2.20 -1.61
C TYR A 48 10.77 -2.07 -3.14
N ALA A 49 11.89 -1.82 -3.84
CA ALA A 49 11.92 -1.69 -5.29
C ALA A 49 11.50 -2.97 -6.04
N GLN A 50 11.51 -4.13 -5.36
CA GLN A 50 11.02 -5.40 -5.90
C GLN A 50 9.48 -5.46 -5.96
N THR A 51 8.82 -4.72 -5.06
CA THR A 51 7.36 -4.70 -4.94
C THR A 51 6.72 -3.45 -5.54
N CYS A 52 7.50 -2.38 -5.68
CA CYS A 52 7.02 -1.10 -6.17
C CYS A 52 8.06 -0.47 -7.10
N HIS A 53 7.63 0.13 -8.21
CA HIS A 53 8.52 0.88 -9.11
C HIS A 53 9.04 2.20 -8.51
N GLN A 54 8.50 2.63 -7.35
CA GLN A 54 8.98 3.79 -6.58
C GLN A 54 9.09 5.11 -7.37
N LYS A 55 8.18 5.34 -8.31
CA LYS A 55 8.17 6.58 -9.11
C LYS A 55 7.90 7.79 -8.24
N LEU A 56 8.68 8.86 -8.42
CA LEU A 56 8.50 10.06 -7.60
C LEU A 56 7.13 10.69 -7.80
N SER A 57 6.67 10.77 -9.06
CA SER A 57 5.38 11.37 -9.42
C SER A 57 4.16 10.71 -8.77
N ARG A 58 4.35 9.51 -8.21
CA ARG A 58 3.32 8.66 -7.63
C ARG A 58 3.48 8.46 -6.13
N SER A 59 4.41 9.14 -5.49
CA SER A 59 4.78 8.90 -4.09
C SER A 59 4.48 10.12 -3.22
N PHE A 60 4.20 9.86 -1.94
CA PHE A 60 4.22 10.88 -0.90
C PHE A 60 5.63 11.06 -0.37
N CYS A 61 5.94 12.26 0.11
CA CYS A 61 7.22 12.64 0.70
C CYS A 61 7.02 13.15 2.12
N VAL A 62 8.02 12.87 2.95
CA VAL A 62 8.23 13.52 4.24
C VAL A 62 9.27 14.61 4.03
N PHE A 63 8.94 15.82 4.43
CA PHE A 63 9.83 16.98 4.38
C PHE A 63 10.20 17.40 5.80
N GLU A 64 11.44 17.83 6.01
CA GLU A 64 11.90 18.36 7.29
C GLU A 64 12.28 19.83 7.17
N GLU A 65 11.79 20.64 8.11
CA GLU A 65 12.17 22.04 8.25
C GLU A 65 12.21 22.39 9.74
N ASN A 66 13.33 22.95 10.22
CA ASN A 66 13.51 23.35 11.62
C ASN A 66 13.13 22.26 12.65
N SER A 67 13.49 21.00 12.39
CA SER A 67 13.13 19.81 13.21
C SER A 67 11.64 19.46 13.24
N ALA A 68 10.82 20.05 12.38
CA ALA A 68 9.43 19.68 12.18
C ALA A 68 9.26 18.87 10.89
N PHE A 69 8.50 17.77 10.97
CA PHE A 69 8.17 16.95 9.80
C PHE A 69 6.82 17.34 9.21
N SER A 70 6.75 17.36 7.88
CA SER A 70 5.51 17.56 7.12
C SER A 70 5.36 16.50 6.03
N PHE A 71 4.12 16.21 5.66
CA PHE A 71 3.78 15.21 4.66
C PHE A 71 3.14 15.89 3.45
N GLY A 72 3.52 15.48 2.24
CA GLY A 72 2.94 16.02 1.02
C GLY A 72 3.26 15.19 -0.21
N ASP A 73 2.85 15.68 -1.37
CA ASP A 73 3.20 15.08 -2.65
C ASP A 73 4.66 15.38 -2.99
N CYS A 74 5.39 14.38 -3.51
CA CYS A 74 6.78 14.58 -3.91
C CYS A 74 6.94 15.44 -5.17
N THR A 75 5.89 15.57 -5.98
CA THR A 75 5.82 16.41 -7.17
C THR A 75 4.45 17.09 -7.25
N PRO A 76 4.33 18.24 -7.95
CA PRO A 76 3.03 18.82 -8.26
C PRO A 76 2.10 17.80 -8.95
N GLN A 77 0.83 17.79 -8.55
CA GLN A 77 -0.19 16.86 -9.07
C GLN A 77 -1.03 17.51 -10.18
N THR A 78 -0.37 18.03 -11.22
CA THR A 78 -1.00 18.80 -12.32
C THR A 78 -1.60 17.93 -13.43
N GLY A 79 -1.56 16.60 -13.30
CA GLY A 79 -2.00 15.66 -14.33
C GLY A 79 -0.99 15.48 -15.48
N VAL A 80 0.14 16.21 -15.45
CA VAL A 80 1.23 16.06 -16.40
C VAL A 80 2.20 14.97 -15.91
N PHE A 81 2.69 14.14 -16.83
CA PHE A 81 3.69 13.14 -16.50
C PHE A 81 4.99 13.80 -16.06
N VAL A 82 5.53 13.37 -14.92
CA VAL A 82 6.86 13.73 -14.46
C VAL A 82 7.73 12.47 -14.51
N ASN A 83 8.65 12.43 -15.47
CA ASN A 83 9.59 11.31 -15.61
C ASN A 83 10.76 11.46 -14.62
N ASN A 84 10.56 11.01 -13.38
CA ASN A 84 11.59 11.01 -12.36
C ASN A 84 11.56 9.72 -11.54
N ASP A 85 12.42 8.78 -11.93
CA ASP A 85 12.58 7.46 -11.31
C ASP A 85 13.77 7.41 -10.34
N ASN A 86 14.18 8.55 -9.77
CA ASN A 86 15.26 8.55 -8.79
C ASN A 86 14.83 7.78 -7.52
N ARG A 87 15.58 6.72 -7.19
CA ARG A 87 15.32 5.86 -6.02
C ARG A 87 15.49 6.58 -4.69
N ILE A 88 16.40 7.56 -4.66
CA ILE A 88 16.59 8.49 -3.56
C ILE A 88 16.33 9.85 -4.13
N ILE A 89 15.30 10.52 -3.64
CA ILE A 89 15.04 11.89 -4.02
C ILE A 89 15.13 12.69 -2.74
N LYS A 90 16.16 13.54 -2.72
CA LYS A 90 16.16 14.83 -2.06
C LYS A 90 15.38 15.76 -2.98
N SER A 91 14.05 15.71 -2.88
CA SER A 91 13.21 16.67 -3.63
C SER A 91 13.41 17.98 -2.91
N VAL A 92 13.91 19.01 -3.60
CA VAL A 92 13.95 20.37 -3.06
C VAL A 92 12.69 21.06 -3.57
N MET A 93 11.63 21.02 -2.79
CA MET A 93 10.45 21.87 -3.00
C MET A 93 10.60 23.09 -2.11
N ASP A 94 10.60 24.28 -2.71
CA ASP A 94 10.75 25.56 -1.99
C ASP A 94 11.98 25.61 -1.05
N GLY A 95 13.09 24.95 -1.43
CA GLY A 95 14.32 24.91 -0.62
C GLY A 95 14.38 23.78 0.43
N LYS A 96 13.34 22.95 0.56
CA LYS A 96 13.24 21.91 1.60
C LYS A 96 13.55 20.54 1.05
N VAL A 97 14.44 19.80 1.72
CA VAL A 97 14.75 18.40 1.36
C VAL A 97 13.63 17.50 1.87
N GLY A 98 12.99 16.78 0.95
CA GLY A 98 12.04 15.72 1.28
C GLY A 98 12.49 14.36 0.78
N TYR A 99 12.21 13.32 1.57
CA TYR A 99 12.41 11.91 1.22
C TYR A 99 11.06 11.22 1.01
N LYS A 100 10.97 10.41 -0.05
CA LYS A 100 9.73 9.71 -0.39
C LYS A 100 9.45 8.52 0.53
N ILE A 101 8.19 8.17 0.70
CA ILE A 101 7.82 6.86 1.27
C ILE A 101 8.34 5.75 0.35
N ALA A 102 8.77 4.61 0.90
CA ALA A 102 9.42 3.54 0.12
C ALA A 102 8.52 2.86 -0.92
N VAL A 103 7.22 3.14 -0.91
CA VAL A 103 6.22 2.64 -1.86
C VAL A 103 5.34 3.78 -2.36
N CYS A 104 4.63 3.57 -3.47
CA CYS A 104 3.79 4.61 -4.05
C CYS A 104 2.52 4.88 -3.21
N SER A 105 1.86 6.00 -3.46
CA SER A 105 0.62 6.41 -2.77
C SER A 105 -0.49 5.36 -2.85
N ARG A 106 -0.57 4.61 -3.97
CA ARG A 106 -1.51 3.49 -4.13
C ARG A 106 -1.20 2.34 -3.17
N ASP A 107 0.08 1.95 -3.07
CA ASP A 107 0.52 0.87 -2.19
C ASP A 107 0.37 1.25 -0.72
N VAL A 108 0.63 2.52 -0.38
CA VAL A 108 0.31 3.06 0.96
C VAL A 108 -1.18 2.86 1.27
N GLY A 109 -2.06 3.17 0.31
CA GLY A 109 -3.49 2.94 0.45
C GLY A 109 -3.86 1.47 0.62
N ILE A 110 -3.33 0.59 -0.24
CA ILE A 110 -3.61 -0.85 -0.22
C ILE A 110 -3.15 -1.45 1.11
N TYR A 111 -1.85 -1.39 1.42
CA TYR A 111 -1.31 -2.07 2.59
C TYR A 111 -1.72 -1.39 3.90
N GLY A 112 -1.85 -0.06 3.92
CA GLY A 112 -2.39 0.67 5.06
C GLY A 112 -3.83 0.26 5.37
N ALA A 113 -4.69 0.21 4.34
CA ALA A 113 -6.07 -0.25 4.52
C ALA A 113 -6.15 -1.74 4.86
N MET A 114 -5.24 -2.58 4.37
CA MET A 114 -5.21 -4.00 4.75
C MET A 114 -4.95 -4.19 6.25
N VAL A 115 -3.99 -3.46 6.80
CA VAL A 115 -3.69 -3.48 8.24
C VAL A 115 -4.88 -2.95 9.03
N LEU A 116 -5.41 -1.78 8.67
CA LEU A 116 -6.53 -1.17 9.39
C LEU A 116 -7.79 -2.05 9.33
N ALA A 117 -8.13 -2.56 8.14
CA ALA A 117 -9.26 -3.46 7.95
C ALA A 117 -9.09 -4.74 8.78
N ALA A 118 -7.87 -5.29 8.88
CA ALA A 118 -7.61 -6.46 9.71
C ALA A 118 -7.64 -6.16 11.21
N LEU A 119 -7.16 -5.00 11.66
CA LEU A 119 -7.25 -4.60 13.07
C LEU A 119 -8.72 -4.39 13.50
N PHE A 120 -9.53 -3.80 12.62
CA PHE A 120 -10.95 -3.54 12.88
C PHE A 120 -11.89 -4.66 12.42
N TYR A 121 -11.38 -5.72 11.77
CA TYR A 121 -12.17 -6.84 11.26
C TYR A 121 -13.11 -7.45 12.33
N PRO A 122 -12.69 -7.65 13.59
CA PRO A 122 -13.55 -8.24 14.63
C PRO A 122 -14.78 -7.40 14.99
N LEU A 123 -14.80 -6.11 14.63
CA LEU A 123 -15.95 -5.22 14.85
C LEU A 123 -17.08 -5.49 13.85
N PHE A 124 -16.76 -6.01 12.67
CA PHE A 124 -17.71 -6.23 11.59
C PHE A 124 -18.02 -7.71 11.37
N ARG A 125 -17.06 -8.60 11.64
CA ARG A 125 -17.18 -10.05 11.42
C ARG A 125 -16.43 -10.83 12.50
N LYS A 126 -16.88 -12.06 12.77
CA LYS A 126 -16.15 -12.98 13.66
C LYS A 126 -14.79 -13.31 13.07
N TRP A 127 -13.73 -13.16 13.87
CA TRP A 127 -12.34 -13.30 13.42
C TRP A 127 -11.99 -14.71 12.92
N ASP A 128 -12.70 -15.75 13.36
CA ASP A 128 -12.47 -17.16 13.04
C ASP A 128 -13.46 -17.74 12.02
N SER A 129 -14.36 -16.91 11.48
CA SER A 129 -15.38 -17.33 10.52
C SER A 129 -14.80 -17.57 9.14
N GLY A 130 -15.12 -18.73 8.55
CA GLY A 130 -14.83 -19.09 7.16
C GLY A 130 -15.93 -18.71 6.16
N ASP A 131 -16.91 -17.89 6.57
CA ASP A 131 -17.97 -17.39 5.70
C ASP A 131 -17.42 -16.28 4.79
N VAL A 132 -17.34 -16.53 3.49
CA VAL A 132 -16.78 -15.56 2.52
C VAL A 132 -17.92 -14.71 1.94
N PRO A 133 -17.82 -13.37 1.92
CA PRO A 133 -18.85 -12.53 1.32
C PRO A 133 -19.08 -12.85 -0.17
N PRO A 134 -20.26 -12.56 -0.73
CA PRO A 134 -20.52 -12.70 -2.17
C PRO A 134 -19.44 -11.99 -3.01
N GLY A 135 -18.86 -12.68 -3.99
CA GLY A 135 -17.73 -12.16 -4.80
C GLY A 135 -18.00 -10.84 -5.53
N ILE A 136 -19.28 -10.48 -5.74
CA ILE A 136 -19.66 -9.22 -6.36
C ILE A 136 -19.19 -7.99 -5.58
N TYR A 137 -19.14 -8.03 -4.25
CA TYR A 137 -18.65 -6.87 -3.48
C TYR A 137 -17.16 -6.65 -3.69
N LEU A 138 -16.36 -7.72 -3.78
CA LEU A 138 -14.95 -7.63 -4.14
C LEU A 138 -14.78 -6.99 -5.50
N ILE A 139 -15.54 -7.46 -6.50
CA ILE A 139 -15.49 -6.90 -7.86
C ILE A 139 -15.81 -5.40 -7.83
N ILE A 140 -16.93 -5.02 -7.21
CA ILE A 140 -17.35 -3.62 -7.12
C ILE A 140 -16.29 -2.74 -6.46
N LEU A 141 -15.67 -3.19 -5.37
CA LEU A 141 -14.66 -2.41 -4.65
C LEU A 141 -13.31 -2.36 -5.37
N LEU A 142 -13.00 -3.33 -6.23
CA LEU A 142 -11.79 -3.33 -7.06
C LEU A 142 -11.94 -2.53 -8.35
N ILE A 143 -13.17 -2.30 -8.84
CA ILE A 143 -13.43 -1.56 -10.07
C ILE A 143 -12.73 -0.18 -10.08
N PRO A 144 -12.83 0.68 -9.03
CA PRO A 144 -12.17 1.98 -9.04
C PRO A 144 -10.65 1.90 -9.25
N LEU A 145 -10.00 0.94 -8.57
CA LEU A 145 -8.57 0.68 -8.74
C LEU A 145 -8.25 0.17 -10.15
N ALA A 146 -9.07 -0.73 -10.67
CA ALA A 146 -8.90 -1.30 -12.00
C ALA A 146 -9.06 -0.22 -13.09
N ILE A 147 -10.05 0.67 -12.96
CA ILE A 147 -10.25 1.80 -13.88
C ILE A 147 -9.07 2.76 -13.80
N ASP A 148 -8.69 3.21 -12.61
CA ASP A 148 -7.59 4.18 -12.42
C ASP A 148 -6.24 3.61 -12.91
N GLY A 149 -5.95 2.36 -12.56
CA GLY A 149 -4.75 1.66 -13.02
C GLY A 149 -4.72 1.41 -14.52
N THR A 150 -5.85 1.02 -15.10
CA THR A 150 -5.96 0.78 -16.56
C THR A 150 -5.87 2.08 -17.33
N ALA A 151 -6.56 3.15 -16.91
CA ALA A 151 -6.47 4.46 -17.54
C ALA A 151 -5.02 4.97 -17.53
N GLN A 152 -4.31 4.83 -16.41
CA GLN A 152 -2.90 5.21 -16.33
C GLN A 152 -2.01 4.36 -17.26
N LEU A 153 -2.26 3.06 -17.36
CA LEU A 153 -1.51 2.16 -18.22
C LEU A 153 -1.74 2.48 -19.71
N LEU A 154 -3.00 2.62 -20.13
CA LEU A 154 -3.36 2.94 -21.51
C LEU A 154 -2.87 4.33 -21.92
N GLY A 155 -2.94 5.31 -21.01
CA GLY A 155 -2.36 6.63 -21.20
C GLY A 155 -0.84 6.59 -21.38
N SER A 156 -0.15 5.72 -20.64
CA SER A 156 1.30 5.51 -20.79
C SER A 156 1.68 4.88 -22.13
N PHE A 157 0.79 4.09 -22.75
CA PHE A 157 0.96 3.54 -24.09
C PHE A 157 0.53 4.49 -25.22
N GLY A 158 0.06 5.71 -24.90
CA GLY A 158 -0.40 6.67 -25.90
C GLY A 158 -1.74 6.33 -26.54
N ILE A 159 -2.50 5.37 -26.00
CA ILE A 159 -3.77 4.89 -26.58
C ILE A 159 -4.82 5.99 -26.62
N PHE A 160 -4.82 6.90 -25.65
CA PHE A 160 -5.76 8.02 -25.61
C PHE A 160 -5.33 9.23 -26.44
N GLY A 161 -4.15 9.20 -27.06
CA GLY A 161 -3.57 10.38 -27.74
C GLY A 161 -3.06 11.46 -26.77
N PHE A 162 -3.20 11.26 -25.46
CA PHE A 162 -2.62 12.10 -24.40
C PHE A 162 -2.15 11.21 -23.25
N TYR A 163 -1.17 11.70 -22.49
CA TYR A 163 -0.71 11.01 -21.29
C TYR A 163 -1.67 11.31 -20.13
N TYR A 164 -2.09 10.27 -19.41
CA TYR A 164 -2.93 10.39 -18.21
C TYR A 164 -2.14 9.97 -16.96
N GLU A 165 -2.00 10.87 -15.99
CA GLU A 165 -1.43 10.57 -14.68
C GLU A 165 -2.49 10.85 -13.60
N SER A 166 -2.86 9.83 -12.83
CA SER A 166 -3.70 9.99 -11.65
C SER A 166 -3.05 10.95 -10.63
N THR A 167 -3.83 11.51 -9.71
CA THR A 167 -3.28 12.20 -8.55
C THR A 167 -2.97 11.20 -7.44
N ASN A 168 -2.04 11.52 -6.56
CA ASN A 168 -1.75 10.70 -5.38
C ASN A 168 -2.97 10.48 -4.48
N LEU A 169 -3.87 11.46 -4.40
CA LEU A 169 -5.14 11.30 -3.66
C LEU A 169 -6.03 10.21 -4.28
N ILE A 170 -6.23 10.22 -5.61
CA ILE A 170 -7.03 9.20 -6.30
C ILE A 170 -6.38 7.82 -6.13
N ARG A 171 -5.05 7.74 -6.27
CA ARG A 171 -4.29 6.50 -6.04
C ARG A 171 -4.48 5.97 -4.63
N LEU A 172 -4.40 6.84 -3.63
CA LEU A 172 -4.60 6.48 -2.24
C LEU A 172 -6.03 5.95 -2.02
N LEU A 173 -7.05 6.67 -2.46
CA LEU A 173 -8.46 6.30 -2.24
C LEU A 173 -8.82 4.97 -2.93
N THR A 174 -8.43 4.80 -4.19
CA THR A 174 -8.65 3.54 -4.92
C THR A 174 -7.88 2.39 -4.28
N GLY A 175 -6.66 2.64 -3.80
CA GLY A 175 -5.86 1.68 -3.05
C GLY A 175 -6.51 1.28 -1.72
N VAL A 176 -7.05 2.24 -0.96
CA VAL A 176 -7.75 1.99 0.30
C VAL A 176 -8.97 1.10 0.09
N LEU A 177 -9.81 1.39 -0.92
CA LEU A 177 -10.97 0.56 -1.24
C LEU A 177 -10.56 -0.88 -1.57
N ALA A 178 -9.53 -1.03 -2.41
CA ALA A 178 -9.02 -2.34 -2.78
C ALA A 178 -8.41 -3.11 -1.60
N GLY A 179 -7.56 -2.48 -0.81
CA GLY A 179 -6.90 -3.11 0.35
C GLY A 179 -7.89 -3.53 1.44
N ALA A 180 -8.89 -2.69 1.72
CA ALA A 180 -9.98 -3.04 2.62
C ALA A 180 -10.77 -4.23 2.07
N ALA A 181 -11.20 -4.18 0.81
CA ALA A 181 -11.92 -5.27 0.16
C ALA A 181 -11.13 -6.58 0.23
N ILE A 182 -9.88 -6.59 -0.23
CA ILE A 182 -9.00 -7.76 -0.23
C ILE A 182 -8.93 -8.41 1.17
N THR A 183 -8.79 -7.61 2.23
CA THR A 183 -8.72 -8.13 3.61
C THR A 183 -9.98 -8.85 4.05
N PHE A 184 -11.15 -8.30 3.69
CA PHE A 184 -12.45 -8.92 3.98
C PHE A 184 -12.70 -10.23 3.23
N TYR A 185 -11.85 -10.59 2.25
CA TYR A 185 -11.91 -11.86 1.54
C TYR A 185 -10.77 -12.80 1.92
N ILE A 186 -9.53 -12.30 2.06
CA ILE A 186 -8.38 -13.15 2.41
C ILE A 186 -8.56 -13.78 3.79
N ILE A 187 -9.01 -13.01 4.79
CA ILE A 187 -9.19 -13.53 6.15
C ILE A 187 -10.17 -14.71 6.17
N PRO A 188 -11.45 -14.56 5.76
CA PRO A 188 -12.40 -15.67 5.81
C PRO A 188 -12.04 -16.81 4.85
N LEU A 189 -11.43 -16.53 3.69
CA LEU A 189 -10.94 -17.59 2.79
C LEU A 189 -9.84 -18.42 3.47
N GLY A 190 -8.91 -17.77 4.16
CA GLY A 190 -7.89 -18.45 4.96
C GLY A 190 -8.50 -19.30 6.08
N MET A 191 -9.49 -18.77 6.79
CA MET A 191 -10.23 -19.54 7.82
C MET A 191 -10.93 -20.76 7.22
N ASN A 192 -11.58 -20.60 6.07
CA ASN A 192 -12.27 -21.67 5.35
C ASN A 192 -11.30 -22.80 4.94
N ILE A 193 -10.14 -22.44 4.39
CA ILE A 193 -9.09 -23.40 4.02
C ILE A 193 -8.61 -24.19 5.24
N ILE A 194 -8.35 -23.50 6.37
CA ILE A 194 -7.93 -24.15 7.62
C ILE A 194 -9.00 -25.12 8.14
N ASP A 195 -10.28 -24.77 8.02
CA ASP A 195 -11.39 -25.65 8.41
C ASP A 195 -11.42 -26.95 7.60
N GLN A 196 -11.04 -26.89 6.31
CA GLN A 196 -10.99 -28.04 5.41
C GLN A 196 -9.74 -28.93 5.59
N MET A 197 -8.72 -28.49 6.34
CA MET A 197 -7.53 -29.30 6.57
C MET A 197 -7.86 -30.58 7.36
N LYS A 198 -7.36 -31.72 6.87
CA LYS A 198 -7.36 -33.00 7.58
C LYS A 198 -6.09 -33.06 8.43
N LEU A 199 -6.20 -32.67 9.70
CA LEU A 199 -5.11 -32.62 10.69
C LEU A 199 -5.29 -33.70 11.77
#